data_AF-A0A7C2PMH7-F1
#
_entry.id   AF-A0A7C2PMH7-F1
#
_cell.length_a   1.000
_cell.length_b   1.000
_cell.length_c   1.000
_cell.angle_alpha   90.00
_cell.angle_beta   90.00
_cell.angle_gamma   90.00
#
_symmetry.space_group_name_H-M   'P 1'
#
loop_
_entity.id
_entity.type
_entity.pdbx_description
1 polymer ?
#
loop_
_entity_poly.entity_id
_entity_poly.type
_entity_poly.pdbx_seq_one_letter_code
_entity_poly.pdbx_strand_id
1 'polypeptide(L)'
;MITKANFKKVLTFLGFEEENEVYTKKFDAFDCELKADFKNGMLVYPENKDLKVNERQTCNFKANENFVVFECVCKLLGQGYRPEHIELEPKWKLGHGASGGRADILVRDNDNRPLLIIECKTAGSELSRAWDAMQTKPTQLFSYYVQERSARFVSLYASDFVDEKVTRSYYLITMQDKQEILEKDENLKGYRDATAVGEIYQVWRDTYKKDFTTFGIFENNKAYRIGEAKPTKETLKNITSKDIQGKYHEFATILRQHNVSGRENAFDKLVNLFLCKVTDEKQNPDELKFYWNGNAYDDPFLFQDRLQKLYQEGMFEFLGEEITYIDESEIERIFEHYDINTVKQDIKDALKRQKFFTNNDFAFIDVHNAKLFYQNFEVLLKIARMIQDISLTGSDENQFLGDMFEGFLDQGVKQSGGSSLPRCRS
;
A
#
# COMPACT_ATOMS: atom_id res chain seq x y z
N MET A 1 19.35 2.54 -3.74
CA MET A 1 19.49 1.44 -2.77
C MET A 1 20.51 1.82 -1.68
N ILE A 2 20.28 1.42 -0.43
CA ILE A 2 21.29 1.54 0.64
C ILE A 2 22.42 0.55 0.40
N THR A 3 23.66 1.02 0.46
CA THR A 3 24.88 0.24 0.25
C THR A 3 25.94 0.70 1.22
N LYS A 4 27.02 -0.08 1.36
CA LYS A 4 28.16 0.33 2.19
C LYS A 4 28.70 1.73 1.83
N ALA A 5 28.60 2.14 0.56
CA ALA A 5 29.10 3.42 0.08
C ALA A 5 28.28 4.63 0.58
N ASN A 6 26.97 4.50 0.76
CA ASN A 6 26.10 5.58 1.25
C ASN A 6 25.65 5.39 2.71
N PHE A 7 25.97 4.26 3.35
CA PHE A 7 25.48 3.94 4.69
C PHE A 7 25.89 4.95 5.76
N LYS A 8 27.08 5.57 5.68
CA LYS A 8 27.45 6.68 6.59
C LYS A 8 26.45 7.85 6.52
N LYS A 9 26.06 8.26 5.31
CA LYS A 9 25.06 9.33 5.10
C LYS A 9 23.69 8.94 5.65
N VAL A 10 23.29 7.68 5.44
CA VAL A 10 22.05 7.12 6.03
C VAL A 10 22.06 7.26 7.54
N LEU A 11 23.14 6.85 8.20
CA LEU A 11 23.27 6.90 9.66
C LEU A 11 23.21 8.35 10.16
N THR A 12 23.91 9.28 9.51
CA THR A 12 23.83 10.70 9.83
C THR A 12 22.41 11.25 9.69
N PHE A 13 21.71 10.93 8.58
CA PHE A 13 20.31 11.33 8.39
C PHE A 13 19.38 10.78 9.48
N LEU A 14 19.63 9.55 9.92
CA LEU A 14 18.88 8.91 11.00
C LEU A 14 19.25 9.45 12.40
N GLY A 15 20.19 10.41 12.50
CA GLY A 15 20.60 11.02 13.76
C GLY A 15 21.57 10.16 14.58
N PHE A 16 22.40 9.35 13.93
CA PHE A 16 23.54 8.71 14.60
C PHE A 16 24.71 9.70 14.71
N GLU A 17 25.39 9.67 15.85
CA GLU A 17 26.60 10.45 16.12
C GLU A 17 27.83 9.58 15.85
N GLU A 18 28.83 10.14 15.16
CA GLU A 18 30.09 9.43 14.85
C GLU A 18 31.17 9.75 15.89
N GLU A 19 31.77 8.70 16.45
CA GLU A 19 32.97 8.78 17.26
C GLU A 19 33.89 7.59 16.90
N ASN A 20 35.15 7.87 16.54
CA ASN A 20 36.16 6.84 16.24
C ASN A 20 35.69 5.79 15.20
N GLU A 21 35.05 6.22 14.12
CA GLU A 21 34.45 5.36 13.07
C GLU A 21 33.30 4.44 13.54
N VAL A 22 32.74 4.72 14.71
CA VAL A 22 31.54 4.07 15.22
C VAL A 22 30.40 5.09 15.23
N TYR A 23 29.33 4.77 14.51
CA TYR A 23 28.11 5.55 14.52
C TYR A 23 27.18 4.99 15.59
N THR A 24 26.78 5.81 16.56
CA THR A 24 25.93 5.41 17.67
C THR A 24 24.65 6.24 17.71
N LYS A 25 23.51 5.59 17.92
CA LYS A 25 22.25 6.26 18.22
C LYS A 25 21.67 5.71 19.50
N LYS A 26 21.33 6.62 20.42
CA LYS A 26 20.73 6.30 21.72
C LYS A 26 19.21 6.38 21.64
N PHE A 27 18.55 5.51 22.39
CA PHE A 27 17.10 5.48 22.57
C PHE A 27 16.81 5.59 24.07
N ASP A 28 16.69 6.83 24.56
CA ASP A 28 16.58 7.13 25.99
C ASP A 28 15.39 6.43 26.67
N ALA A 29 14.29 6.23 25.93
CA ALA A 29 13.09 5.54 26.43
C ALA A 29 13.37 4.10 26.92
N PHE A 30 14.45 3.48 26.42
CA PHE A 30 14.84 2.11 26.74
C PHE A 30 16.25 1.99 27.31
N ASP A 31 16.95 3.12 27.48
CA ASP A 31 18.36 3.17 27.89
C ASP A 31 19.24 2.25 27.01
N CYS A 32 18.96 2.23 25.70
CA CYS A 32 19.61 1.33 24.75
C CYS A 32 20.28 2.10 23.61
N GLU A 33 21.14 1.41 22.87
CA GLU A 33 21.90 1.99 21.77
C GLU A 33 21.98 1.03 20.57
N LEU A 34 21.95 1.60 19.37
CA LEU A 34 22.33 0.92 18.14
C LEU A 34 23.68 1.46 17.68
N LYS A 35 24.56 0.56 17.20
CA LYS A 35 25.87 0.97 16.67
C LYS A 35 26.18 0.35 15.32
N ALA A 36 26.77 1.15 14.45
CA ALA A 36 27.42 0.69 13.23
C ALA A 36 28.93 0.96 13.36
N ASP A 37 29.69 -0.10 13.56
CA ASP A 37 31.15 -0.08 13.71
C ASP A 37 31.79 -0.29 12.35
N PHE A 38 32.28 0.80 11.73
CA PHE A 38 32.92 0.74 10.40
C PHE A 38 34.32 0.14 10.46
N LYS A 39 35.00 0.22 11.61
CA LYS A 39 36.34 -0.32 11.82
C LYS A 39 36.32 -1.85 11.75
N ASN A 40 35.34 -2.48 12.39
CA ASN A 40 35.17 -3.93 12.40
C ASN A 40 34.13 -4.43 11.38
N GLY A 41 33.38 -3.53 10.73
CA GLY A 41 32.32 -3.87 9.78
C GLY A 41 31.15 -4.60 10.44
N MET A 42 30.77 -4.18 11.65
CA MET A 42 29.76 -4.82 12.49
C MET A 42 28.56 -3.91 12.74
N LEU A 43 27.38 -4.52 12.78
CA LEU A 43 26.13 -3.90 13.25
C LEU A 43 25.83 -4.47 14.63
N VAL A 44 25.74 -3.59 15.63
CA VAL A 44 25.54 -3.96 17.03
C VAL A 44 24.13 -3.56 17.44
N TYR A 45 23.38 -4.57 17.86
CA TYR A 45 22.02 -4.44 18.39
C TYR A 45 22.03 -4.48 19.92
N PRO A 46 21.03 -3.89 20.60
CA PRO A 46 20.96 -3.82 22.06
C PRO A 46 20.60 -5.18 22.74
N GLU A 47 21.45 -6.20 22.55
CA GLU A 47 21.34 -7.51 23.23
C GLU A 47 21.37 -7.35 24.78
N ASN A 48 22.01 -6.28 25.28
CA ASN A 48 22.03 -5.93 26.71
C ASN A 48 20.68 -5.42 27.26
N LYS A 49 19.69 -5.20 26.39
CA LYS A 49 18.30 -4.87 26.73
C LYS A 49 17.34 -5.94 26.22
N ASP A 50 17.80 -7.19 26.18
CA ASP A 50 17.01 -8.37 25.82
C ASP A 50 16.50 -8.44 24.37
N LEU A 51 17.00 -7.59 23.46
CA LEU A 51 16.80 -7.80 22.02
C LEU A 51 17.50 -9.09 21.60
N LYS A 52 16.74 -10.04 21.04
CA LYS A 52 17.24 -11.37 20.76
C LYS A 52 17.89 -11.42 19.38
N VAL A 53 19.14 -11.89 19.32
CA VAL A 53 19.87 -12.12 18.08
C VAL A 53 20.25 -13.60 18.01
N ASN A 54 19.52 -14.38 17.22
CA ASN A 54 19.67 -15.84 17.19
C ASN A 54 20.84 -16.32 16.32
N GLU A 55 21.13 -15.56 15.27
CA GLU A 55 22.21 -15.74 14.30
C GLU A 55 22.82 -14.36 14.04
N ARG A 56 24.05 -14.32 13.52
CA ARG A 56 24.78 -13.06 13.28
C ARG A 56 24.90 -12.70 11.80
N GLN A 57 24.00 -13.20 10.95
CA GLN A 57 24.05 -12.91 9.50
C GLN A 57 23.69 -11.44 9.23
N THR A 58 22.77 -10.90 10.01
CA THR A 58 22.30 -9.49 9.98
C THR A 58 23.20 -8.52 10.76
N CYS A 59 24.27 -9.01 11.41
CA CYS A 59 25.15 -8.23 12.30
C CYS A 59 26.44 -7.73 11.63
N ASN A 60 26.53 -7.74 10.30
CA ASN A 60 27.78 -7.45 9.58
C ASN A 60 27.52 -6.71 8.26
N PHE A 61 28.59 -6.19 7.64
CA PHE A 61 28.50 -5.37 6.42
C PHE A 61 28.62 -6.18 5.11
N LYS A 62 28.41 -7.51 5.16
CA LYS A 62 28.65 -8.39 3.99
C LYS A 62 27.51 -8.36 2.96
N ALA A 63 26.30 -7.98 3.37
CA ALA A 63 25.14 -7.87 2.50
C ALA A 63 24.48 -6.49 2.67
N ASN A 64 24.05 -5.89 1.56
CA ASN A 64 23.34 -4.60 1.61
C ASN A 64 21.99 -4.72 2.35
N GLU A 65 21.35 -5.89 2.30
CA GLU A 65 20.12 -6.20 3.04
C GLU A 65 20.29 -6.03 4.56
N ASN A 66 21.48 -6.29 5.10
CA ASN A 66 21.76 -6.08 6.53
C ASN A 66 21.64 -4.61 6.94
N PHE A 67 21.93 -3.66 6.05
CA PHE A 67 21.72 -2.24 6.32
C PHE A 67 20.24 -1.88 6.37
N VAL A 68 19.41 -2.58 5.59
CA VAL A 68 17.93 -2.44 5.61
C VAL A 68 17.38 -3.00 6.91
N VAL A 69 17.85 -4.18 7.35
CA VAL A 69 17.47 -4.77 8.65
C VAL A 69 17.82 -3.81 9.80
N PHE A 70 19.05 -3.27 9.79
CA PHE A 70 19.49 -2.32 10.81
C PHE A 70 18.68 -1.02 10.84
N GLU A 71 18.34 -0.47 9.67
CA GLU A 71 17.45 0.70 9.57
C GLU A 71 16.03 0.38 10.07
N CYS A 72 15.51 -0.80 9.74
CA CYS A 72 14.19 -1.25 10.20
C CYS A 72 14.14 -1.35 11.74
N VAL A 73 15.16 -1.94 12.37
CA VAL A 73 15.27 -2.00 13.84
C VAL A 73 15.38 -0.61 14.44
N CYS A 74 16.19 0.28 13.86
CA CYS A 74 16.30 1.68 14.29
C CYS A 74 14.93 2.39 14.26
N LYS A 75 14.13 2.13 13.22
CA LYS A 75 12.78 2.70 13.11
C LYS A 75 11.82 2.11 14.15
N LEU A 76 11.83 0.79 14.37
CA LEU A 76 11.02 0.14 15.39
C LEU A 76 11.32 0.72 16.79
N LEU A 77 12.60 0.79 17.18
CA LEU A 77 13.00 1.38 18.45
C LEU A 77 12.58 2.86 18.55
N GLY A 78 12.76 3.63 17.47
CA GLY A 78 12.36 5.03 17.42
C GLY A 78 10.85 5.27 17.52
N GLN A 79 10.02 4.29 17.13
CA GLN A 79 8.57 4.35 17.31
C GLN A 79 8.10 3.93 18.71
N GLY A 80 8.98 3.38 19.53
CA GLY A 80 8.66 2.91 20.87
C GLY A 80 8.42 1.40 20.97
N TYR A 81 8.84 0.60 19.99
CA TYR A 81 8.93 -0.84 20.19
C TYR A 81 10.11 -1.13 21.14
N ARG A 82 9.82 -1.82 22.23
CA ARG A 82 10.79 -2.25 23.24
C ARG A 82 11.80 -3.24 22.66
N PRO A 83 13.10 -3.13 22.99
CA PRO A 83 14.12 -4.05 22.51
C PRO A 83 13.80 -5.52 22.83
N GLU A 84 13.28 -5.83 24.03
CA GLU A 84 12.89 -7.18 24.46
C GLU A 84 11.80 -7.84 23.60
N HIS A 85 11.06 -7.04 22.82
CA HIS A 85 10.01 -7.51 21.91
C HIS A 85 10.51 -7.71 20.47
N ILE A 86 11.78 -7.45 20.19
CA ILE A 86 12.39 -7.58 18.86
C ILE A 86 13.32 -8.81 18.87
N GLU A 87 13.13 -9.68 17.88
CA GLU A 87 13.91 -10.90 17.69
C GLU A 87 14.42 -10.95 16.25
N LEU A 88 15.74 -10.97 16.08
CA LEU A 88 16.41 -11.12 14.80
C LEU A 88 16.70 -12.59 14.49
N GLU A 89 16.49 -12.94 13.22
CA GLU A 89 16.74 -14.27 12.67
C GLU A 89 16.09 -15.40 13.51
N PRO A 90 14.80 -15.30 13.90
CA PRO A 90 14.12 -16.27 14.76
C PRO A 90 14.31 -17.72 14.30
N LYS A 91 14.63 -18.60 15.26
CA LYS A 91 14.82 -20.03 15.03
C LYS A 91 13.54 -20.79 15.29
N TRP A 92 12.87 -21.21 14.23
CA TRP A 92 11.77 -22.15 14.32
C TRP A 92 12.26 -23.58 14.13
N LYS A 93 11.85 -24.49 15.01
CA LYS A 93 12.20 -25.90 14.90
C LYS A 93 11.31 -26.55 13.84
N LEU A 94 11.88 -26.87 12.67
CA LEU A 94 11.27 -27.85 11.78
C LEU A 94 11.59 -29.26 12.27
N GLY A 95 10.57 -30.11 12.35
CA GLY A 95 10.76 -31.54 12.56
C GLY A 95 11.69 -32.11 11.48
N HIS A 96 12.73 -32.82 11.94
CA HIS A 96 13.71 -33.60 11.17
C HIS A 96 14.22 -33.00 9.85
N GLY A 97 15.30 -32.21 9.93
CA GLY A 97 16.43 -32.35 9.02
C GLY A 97 16.69 -31.25 7.97
N ALA A 98 15.79 -30.28 7.78
CA ALA A 98 16.05 -29.14 6.91
C ALA A 98 15.88 -27.82 7.68
N SER A 99 16.87 -26.93 7.58
CA SER A 99 16.73 -25.57 8.07
C SER A 99 15.60 -24.88 7.32
N GLY A 100 14.53 -24.54 8.05
CA GLY A 100 13.50 -23.65 7.54
C GLY A 100 14.12 -22.31 7.23
N GLY A 101 13.57 -21.63 6.22
CA GLY A 101 13.89 -20.22 6.04
C GLY A 101 13.65 -19.46 7.35
N ARG A 102 14.41 -18.39 7.54
CA ARG A 102 14.37 -17.54 8.73
C ARG A 102 13.90 -16.17 8.28
N ALA A 103 12.92 -15.60 8.99
CA ALA A 103 12.61 -14.20 8.79
C ALA A 103 13.77 -13.33 9.30
N ASP A 104 13.89 -12.10 8.81
CA ASP A 104 14.88 -11.17 9.33
C ASP A 104 14.50 -10.66 10.73
N ILE A 105 13.24 -10.29 10.93
CA ILE A 105 12.75 -9.69 12.17
C ILE A 105 11.40 -10.29 12.57
N LEU A 106 11.26 -10.68 13.84
CA LEU A 106 10.00 -10.95 14.51
C LEU A 106 9.80 -9.91 15.61
N VAL A 107 8.62 -9.28 15.61
CA VAL A 107 8.17 -8.35 16.64
C VAL A 107 7.04 -8.99 17.43
N ARG A 108 7.11 -8.91 18.75
CA ARG A 108 6.08 -9.38 19.69
C ARG A 108 5.30 -8.21 20.28
N ASP A 109 4.06 -8.44 20.71
CA ASP A 109 3.26 -7.46 21.44
C ASP A 109 3.65 -7.40 22.94
N ASN A 110 2.95 -6.54 23.70
CA ASN A 110 3.20 -6.39 25.14
C ASN A 110 2.85 -7.64 25.98
N ASP A 111 2.11 -8.59 25.41
CA ASP A 111 1.82 -9.89 26.02
C ASP A 111 2.80 -10.98 25.52
N ASN A 112 3.88 -10.58 24.86
CA ASN A 112 4.91 -11.44 24.26
C ASN A 112 4.37 -12.38 23.15
N ARG A 113 3.19 -12.06 22.58
CA ARG A 113 2.62 -12.79 21.45
C ARG A 113 3.20 -12.24 20.14
N PRO A 114 3.47 -13.09 19.15
CA PRO A 114 3.87 -12.65 17.81
C PRO A 114 2.91 -11.61 17.24
N LEU A 115 3.44 -10.48 16.81
CA LEU A 115 2.67 -9.39 16.24
C LEU A 115 2.94 -9.25 14.75
N LEU A 116 4.21 -9.09 14.38
CA LEU A 116 4.63 -8.75 13.03
C LEU A 116 5.89 -9.52 12.65
N ILE A 117 5.87 -10.17 11.50
CA ILE A 117 7.05 -10.77 10.87
C ILE A 117 7.49 -9.87 9.72
N ILE A 118 8.76 -9.49 9.67
CA ILE A 118 9.32 -8.64 8.61
C ILE A 118 10.42 -9.41 7.88
N GLU A 119 10.30 -9.45 6.56
CA GLU A 119 11.34 -9.87 5.64
C GLU A 119 11.86 -8.63 4.91
N CYS A 120 13.12 -8.29 5.13
CA CYS A 120 13.78 -7.16 4.50
C CYS A 120 14.27 -7.53 3.11
N LYS A 121 14.26 -6.57 2.20
CA LYS A 121 14.82 -6.65 0.85
C LYS A 121 15.52 -5.35 0.51
N THR A 122 16.50 -5.39 -0.39
CA THR A 122 17.03 -4.14 -0.90
C THR A 122 16.01 -3.42 -1.80
N ALA A 123 16.02 -2.09 -1.75
CA ALA A 123 15.09 -1.27 -2.52
C ALA A 123 15.28 -1.44 -4.04
N GLY A 124 14.17 -1.37 -4.78
CA GLY A 124 14.14 -1.52 -6.24
C GLY A 124 13.88 -2.96 -6.68
N SER A 125 14.77 -3.52 -7.50
CA SER A 125 14.50 -4.77 -8.22
C SER A 125 14.30 -6.00 -7.33
N GLU A 126 14.91 -6.06 -6.15
CA GLU A 126 14.76 -7.20 -5.23
C GLU A 126 13.40 -7.17 -4.55
N LEU A 127 12.98 -6.02 -4.02
CA LEU A 127 11.62 -5.85 -3.49
C LEU A 127 10.56 -6.15 -4.56
N SER A 128 10.71 -5.59 -5.77
CA SER A 128 9.76 -5.84 -6.88
C SER A 128 9.66 -7.33 -7.21
N ARG A 129 10.80 -8.01 -7.40
CA ARG A 129 10.81 -9.45 -7.70
C ARG A 129 10.23 -10.29 -6.58
N ALA A 130 10.50 -9.95 -5.32
CA ALA A 130 9.93 -10.64 -4.16
C ALA A 130 8.41 -10.49 -4.11
N TRP A 131 7.90 -9.27 -4.36
CA TRP A 131 6.48 -8.98 -4.41
C TRP A 131 5.78 -9.68 -5.60
N ASP A 132 6.34 -9.58 -6.80
CA ASP A 132 5.82 -10.25 -8.01
C ASP A 132 5.75 -11.77 -7.83
N ALA A 133 6.74 -12.35 -7.15
CA ALA A 133 6.71 -13.77 -6.78
C ALA A 133 5.57 -14.09 -5.82
N MET A 134 5.33 -13.25 -4.81
CA MET A 134 4.19 -13.41 -3.91
C MET A 134 2.86 -13.37 -4.64
N GLN A 135 2.72 -12.56 -5.69
CA GLN A 135 1.47 -12.50 -6.47
C GLN A 135 1.15 -13.80 -7.22
N THR A 136 2.11 -14.70 -7.42
CA THR A 136 1.94 -15.88 -8.28
C THR A 136 2.06 -17.21 -7.55
N LYS A 137 2.81 -17.26 -6.44
CA LYS A 137 3.09 -18.51 -5.71
C LYS A 137 3.29 -18.26 -4.20
N PRO A 138 3.12 -19.30 -3.36
CA PRO A 138 3.56 -19.24 -1.97
C PRO A 138 5.07 -18.97 -1.88
N THR A 139 5.46 -18.03 -1.02
CA THR A 139 6.86 -17.64 -0.77
C THR A 139 7.25 -17.91 0.68
N GLN A 140 8.51 -17.58 1.01
CA GLN A 140 9.05 -17.69 2.35
C GLN A 140 8.26 -16.90 3.40
N LEU A 141 7.69 -15.74 3.05
CA LEU A 141 6.92 -14.95 4.02
C LEU A 141 5.72 -15.74 4.58
N PHE A 142 5.04 -16.55 3.75
CA PHE A 142 3.96 -17.42 4.22
C PHE A 142 4.48 -18.64 5.00
N SER A 143 5.68 -19.13 4.68
CA SER A 143 6.27 -20.23 5.48
C SER A 143 6.69 -19.76 6.87
N TYR A 144 7.06 -18.49 7.02
CA TYR A 144 7.33 -17.87 8.32
C TYR A 144 6.06 -17.77 9.15
N TYR A 145 4.96 -17.32 8.55
CA TYR A 145 3.66 -17.32 9.23
C TYR A 145 3.22 -18.72 9.66
N VAL A 146 3.44 -19.76 8.83
CA VAL A 146 3.11 -21.14 9.23
C VAL A 146 3.94 -21.61 10.44
N GLN A 147 5.16 -21.09 10.60
CA GLN A 147 6.01 -21.39 11.76
C GLN A 147 5.62 -20.57 13.01
N GLU A 148 5.05 -19.38 12.82
CA GLU A 148 4.62 -18.47 13.88
C GLU A 148 3.14 -18.05 13.70
N ARG A 149 2.25 -19.03 13.79
CA ARG A 149 0.82 -18.95 13.39
C ARG A 149 -0.01 -17.88 14.08
N SER A 150 0.47 -17.36 15.21
CA SER A 150 -0.24 -16.33 15.97
C SER A 150 0.16 -14.91 15.55
N ALA A 151 1.13 -14.75 14.64
CA ALA A 151 1.50 -13.46 14.10
C ALA A 151 0.31 -12.81 13.40
N ARG A 152 -0.01 -11.58 13.78
CA ARG A 152 -1.17 -10.87 13.22
C ARG A 152 -0.88 -10.29 11.83
N PHE A 153 0.40 -10.05 11.55
CA PHE A 153 0.86 -9.38 10.36
C PHE A 153 2.14 -9.99 9.81
N VAL A 154 2.30 -9.93 8.49
CA VAL A 154 3.57 -10.17 7.80
C VAL A 154 3.88 -9.03 6.84
N SER A 155 5.15 -8.69 6.68
CA SER A 155 5.59 -7.58 5.83
C SER A 155 6.81 -7.92 5.00
N LEU A 156 6.76 -7.60 3.70
CA LEU A 156 8.00 -7.33 2.95
C LEU A 156 8.39 -5.88 3.20
N TYR A 157 9.64 -5.60 3.54
CA TYR A 157 10.12 -4.26 3.86
C TYR A 157 11.38 -3.91 3.06
N ALA A 158 11.48 -2.69 2.57
CA ALA A 158 12.71 -2.12 2.05
C ALA A 158 12.85 -0.65 2.45
N SER A 159 14.10 -0.22 2.55
CA SER A 159 14.47 1.18 2.71
C SER A 159 15.48 1.59 1.65
N ASP A 160 15.38 2.83 1.17
CA ASP A 160 16.34 3.45 0.27
C ASP A 160 16.87 4.77 0.84
N PHE A 161 17.96 5.27 0.26
CA PHE A 161 18.50 6.61 0.48
C PHE A 161 18.51 7.36 -0.85
N VAL A 162 17.52 8.24 -1.02
CA VAL A 162 17.28 9.01 -2.25
C VAL A 162 17.11 10.46 -1.83
N ASP A 163 17.72 11.38 -2.58
CA ASP A 163 17.67 12.83 -2.33
C ASP A 163 18.06 13.20 -0.89
N GLU A 164 19.12 12.56 -0.39
CA GLU A 164 19.65 12.71 0.98
C GLU A 164 18.63 12.41 2.09
N LYS A 165 17.59 11.63 1.78
CA LYS A 165 16.55 11.18 2.73
C LYS A 165 16.40 9.66 2.71
N VAL A 166 16.07 9.09 3.86
CA VAL A 166 15.65 7.69 3.94
C VAL A 166 14.19 7.56 3.53
N THR A 167 13.93 6.78 2.49
CA THR A 167 12.58 6.43 2.01
C THR A 167 12.28 4.97 2.30
N ARG A 168 10.99 4.63 2.43
CA ARG A 168 10.54 3.30 2.84
C ARG A 168 9.42 2.82 1.93
N SER A 169 9.46 1.52 1.65
CA SER A 169 8.45 0.81 0.86
C SER A 169 8.23 -0.55 1.48
N TYR A 170 6.97 -0.89 1.73
CA TYR A 170 6.63 -2.19 2.30
C TYR A 170 5.24 -2.64 1.86
N TYR A 171 5.03 -3.94 1.92
CA TYR A 171 3.75 -4.59 1.68
C TYR A 171 3.35 -5.33 2.94
N LEU A 172 2.36 -4.80 3.66
CA LEU A 172 1.83 -5.37 4.89
C LEU A 172 0.59 -6.22 4.57
N ILE A 173 0.59 -7.47 5.00
CA ILE A 173 -0.53 -8.40 4.89
C ILE A 173 -1.07 -8.69 6.28
N THR A 174 -2.39 -8.58 6.45
CA THR A 174 -3.09 -8.95 7.68
C THR A 174 -3.38 -10.45 7.66
N MET A 175 -2.93 -11.17 8.69
CA MET A 175 -3.08 -12.62 8.84
C MET A 175 -4.17 -12.96 9.86
N GLN A 176 -5.24 -12.17 9.90
CA GLN A 176 -6.34 -12.34 10.85
C GLN A 176 -7.63 -12.60 10.09
N ASP A 177 -8.42 -13.56 10.58
CA ASP A 177 -9.71 -13.85 9.98
C ASP A 177 -10.74 -12.79 10.29
N LYS A 178 -11.57 -12.47 9.29
CA LYS A 178 -12.74 -11.59 9.45
C LYS A 178 -14.02 -12.34 9.22
N GLN A 179 -14.83 -12.39 10.26
CA GLN A 179 -16.07 -13.14 10.25
C GLN A 179 -17.03 -12.60 9.18
N GLU A 180 -17.09 -11.28 9.02
CA GLU A 180 -17.95 -10.61 8.03
C GLU A 180 -17.61 -10.97 6.58
N ILE A 181 -16.34 -11.34 6.30
CA ILE A 181 -15.92 -11.82 4.98
C ILE A 181 -16.29 -13.30 4.82
N LEU A 182 -16.00 -14.11 5.83
CA LEU A 182 -16.27 -15.55 5.80
C LEU A 182 -17.77 -15.87 5.77
N GLU A 183 -18.62 -15.00 6.31
CA GLU A 183 -20.08 -15.14 6.28
C GLU A 183 -20.71 -14.82 4.92
N LYS A 184 -19.99 -14.14 4.01
CA LYS A 184 -20.51 -13.80 2.67
C LYS A 184 -20.62 -15.02 1.75
N ASP A 185 -19.79 -16.04 1.96
CA ASP A 185 -19.80 -17.28 1.17
C ASP A 185 -19.21 -18.43 1.99
N GLU A 186 -20.03 -19.46 2.23
CA GLU A 186 -19.70 -20.66 3.00
C GLU A 186 -18.52 -21.46 2.45
N ASN A 187 -18.14 -21.24 1.18
CA ASN A 187 -16.99 -21.90 0.56
C ASN A 187 -15.66 -21.20 0.85
N LEU A 188 -15.69 -19.98 1.43
CA LEU A 188 -14.48 -19.26 1.81
C LEU A 188 -13.81 -19.90 3.03
N LYS A 189 -12.48 -20.00 2.97
CA LYS A 189 -11.67 -20.55 4.05
C LYS A 189 -10.96 -19.44 4.80
N GLY A 190 -10.88 -19.57 6.13
CA GLY A 190 -10.07 -18.69 6.96
C GLY A 190 -8.62 -19.17 7.12
N TYR A 191 -7.75 -18.29 7.57
CA TYR A 191 -6.37 -18.60 7.95
C TYR A 191 -6.33 -19.63 9.09
N ARG A 192 -7.33 -19.61 9.98
CA ARG A 192 -7.48 -20.59 11.08
C ARG A 192 -7.61 -22.03 10.58
N ASP A 193 -8.22 -22.23 9.41
CA ASP A 193 -8.52 -23.55 8.84
C ASP A 193 -7.39 -24.09 7.95
N ALA A 194 -6.47 -23.22 7.52
CA ALA A 194 -5.35 -23.55 6.63
C ALA A 194 -4.09 -23.87 7.45
N THR A 195 -3.44 -25.01 7.25
CA THR A 195 -2.29 -25.47 8.05
C THR A 195 -0.96 -25.46 7.28
N ALA A 196 -1.03 -25.62 5.96
CA ALA A 196 0.14 -25.63 5.08
C ALA A 196 0.37 -24.27 4.39
N VAL A 197 1.61 -24.01 3.98
CA VAL A 197 2.01 -22.76 3.29
C VAL A 197 1.15 -22.49 2.05
N GLY A 198 0.88 -23.55 1.27
CA GLY A 198 0.03 -23.46 0.08
C GLY A 198 -1.42 -23.08 0.40
N GLU A 199 -1.98 -23.61 1.49
CA GLU A 199 -3.34 -23.30 1.93
C GLU A 199 -3.43 -21.86 2.44
N ILE A 200 -2.41 -21.37 3.15
CA ILE A 200 -2.35 -19.98 3.59
C ILE A 200 -2.28 -19.01 2.44
N TYR A 201 -1.46 -19.33 1.43
CA TYR A 201 -1.44 -18.56 0.20
C TYR A 201 -2.80 -18.58 -0.51
N GLN A 202 -3.49 -19.73 -0.56
CA GLN A 202 -4.83 -19.84 -1.14
C GLN A 202 -5.86 -18.99 -0.38
N VAL A 203 -5.85 -19.00 0.95
CA VAL A 203 -6.74 -18.13 1.75
C VAL A 203 -6.48 -16.67 1.44
N TRP A 204 -5.22 -16.24 1.43
CA TRP A 204 -4.87 -14.86 1.08
C TRP A 204 -5.34 -14.50 -0.34
N ARG A 205 -5.15 -15.40 -1.31
CA ARG A 205 -5.53 -15.22 -2.71
C ARG A 205 -7.04 -15.21 -2.94
N ASP A 206 -7.75 -16.19 -2.38
CA ASP A 206 -9.12 -16.52 -2.75
C ASP A 206 -10.12 -15.85 -1.81
N THR A 207 -9.87 -15.89 -0.49
CA THR A 207 -10.72 -15.24 0.52
C THR A 207 -10.42 -13.75 0.59
N TYR A 208 -9.16 -13.40 0.79
CA TYR A 208 -8.75 -12.01 0.98
C TYR A 208 -8.27 -11.33 -0.30
N LYS A 209 -8.46 -11.93 -1.48
CA LYS A 209 -8.20 -11.32 -2.80
C LYS A 209 -6.81 -10.69 -2.95
N LYS A 210 -5.80 -11.30 -2.34
CA LYS A 210 -4.40 -10.82 -2.26
C LYS A 210 -4.27 -9.42 -1.65
N ASP A 211 -5.10 -9.09 -0.66
CA ASP A 211 -5.10 -7.77 -0.04
C ASP A 211 -3.79 -7.46 0.68
N PHE A 212 -3.40 -6.20 0.64
CA PHE A 212 -2.25 -5.66 1.33
C PHE A 212 -2.43 -4.15 1.55
N THR A 213 -1.64 -3.59 2.45
CA THR A 213 -1.51 -2.15 2.65
C THR A 213 -0.04 -1.73 2.62
N THR A 214 0.20 -0.49 2.21
CA THR A 214 1.52 0.18 2.19
C THR A 214 1.63 1.22 3.31
N PHE A 215 0.64 1.25 4.21
CA PHE A 215 0.48 2.16 5.33
C PHE A 215 0.08 1.39 6.60
N GLY A 216 0.51 1.87 7.77
CA GLY A 216 0.03 1.38 9.06
C GLY A 216 1.12 0.81 9.98
N ILE A 217 2.39 0.82 9.56
CA ILE A 217 3.53 0.44 10.42
C ILE A 217 4.35 1.66 10.81
N PHE A 218 4.85 2.44 9.83
CA PHE A 218 5.99 3.35 10.04
C PHE A 218 5.65 4.86 9.98
N GLU A 219 4.40 5.21 9.68
CA GLU A 219 3.91 6.57 9.42
C GLU A 219 3.41 7.27 10.69
N ASN A 220 4.32 7.62 11.61
CA ASN A 220 3.98 8.22 12.92
C ASN A 220 2.96 7.43 13.75
N ASN A 221 2.82 6.13 13.45
CA ASN A 221 1.92 5.23 14.17
C ASN A 221 2.45 4.91 15.56
N LYS A 222 1.54 4.70 16.52
CA LYS A 222 1.89 4.22 17.85
C LYS A 222 2.43 2.80 17.76
N ALA A 223 3.52 2.49 18.48
CA ALA A 223 4.02 1.12 18.59
C ALA A 223 2.91 0.15 19.02
N TYR A 224 2.94 -1.07 18.48
CA TYR A 224 1.98 -2.14 18.74
C TYR A 224 0.55 -1.93 18.22
N ARG A 225 0.26 -0.78 17.60
CA ARG A 225 -1.08 -0.38 17.11
C ARG A 225 -1.11 -0.34 15.56
N ILE A 226 -0.72 -1.46 14.96
CA ILE A 226 -0.65 -1.60 13.49
C ILE A 226 -2.05 -1.54 12.89
N GLY A 227 -2.24 -0.67 11.89
CA GLY A 227 -3.50 -0.50 11.16
C GLY A 227 -4.58 0.31 11.86
N GLU A 228 -4.33 0.88 13.05
CA GLU A 228 -5.28 1.79 13.72
C GLU A 228 -5.19 3.23 13.21
N ALA A 229 -4.04 3.62 12.66
CA ALA A 229 -3.86 4.95 12.11
C ALA A 229 -4.63 5.13 10.81
N LYS A 230 -5.03 6.37 10.56
CA LYS A 230 -5.69 6.77 9.31
C LYS A 230 -4.71 7.57 8.45
N PRO A 231 -4.74 7.40 7.12
CA PRO A 231 -3.93 8.21 6.21
C PRO A 231 -4.32 9.68 6.32
N THR A 232 -3.31 10.54 6.46
CA THR A 232 -3.46 12.00 6.50
C THR A 232 -2.64 12.63 5.40
N LYS A 233 -2.87 13.91 5.10
CA LYS A 233 -2.07 14.65 4.10
C LYS A 233 -0.57 14.59 4.41
N GLU A 234 -0.17 14.65 5.67
CA GLU A 234 1.25 14.60 6.10
C GLU A 234 1.90 13.23 5.85
N THR A 235 1.09 12.17 5.75
CA THR A 235 1.58 10.81 5.50
C THR A 235 1.85 10.53 4.02
N LEU A 236 1.40 11.42 3.13
CA LEU A 236 1.61 11.31 1.69
C LEU A 236 3.06 11.60 1.30
N LYS A 237 3.52 10.90 0.28
CA LYS A 237 4.88 11.00 -0.25
C LYS A 237 4.92 12.05 -1.36
N ASN A 238 5.91 12.94 -1.31
CA ASN A 238 6.21 13.80 -2.45
C ASN A 238 6.78 12.97 -3.61
N ILE A 239 6.54 13.43 -4.83
CA ILE A 239 6.93 12.74 -6.06
C ILE A 239 8.23 13.32 -6.58
N THR A 240 9.11 12.46 -7.08
CA THR A 240 10.26 12.88 -7.90
C THR A 240 9.97 12.62 -9.38
N SER A 241 10.66 13.30 -10.30
CA SER A 241 10.52 13.07 -11.75
C SER A 241 10.73 11.61 -12.17
N LYS A 242 11.56 10.86 -11.43
CA LYS A 242 11.80 9.43 -11.63
C LYS A 242 10.56 8.58 -11.27
N ASP A 243 9.79 8.98 -10.28
CA ASP A 243 8.59 8.28 -9.84
C ASP A 243 7.48 8.37 -10.90
N ILE A 244 7.41 9.49 -11.63
CA ILE A 244 6.43 9.73 -12.70
C ILE A 244 6.50 8.65 -13.78
N GLN A 245 7.69 8.42 -14.33
CA GLN A 245 7.89 7.42 -15.38
C GLN A 245 7.54 6.00 -14.89
N GLY A 246 7.88 5.70 -13.63
CA GLY A 246 7.51 4.45 -12.99
C GLY A 246 5.99 4.26 -12.90
N LYS A 247 5.27 5.31 -12.49
CA LYS A 247 3.81 5.32 -12.37
C LYS A 247 3.12 5.18 -13.72
N TYR A 248 3.64 5.83 -14.76
CA TYR A 248 3.16 5.62 -16.13
C TYR A 248 3.30 4.16 -16.58
N HIS A 249 4.46 3.55 -16.34
CA HIS A 249 4.70 2.15 -16.70
C HIS A 249 3.78 1.20 -15.92
N GLU A 250 3.56 1.47 -14.63
CA GLU A 250 2.63 0.76 -13.76
C GLU A 250 1.20 0.84 -14.32
N PHE A 251 0.72 2.03 -14.65
CA PHE A 251 -0.59 2.26 -15.26
C PHE A 251 -0.76 1.46 -16.56
N ALA A 252 0.18 1.58 -17.50
CA ALA A 252 0.14 0.87 -18.78
C ALA A 252 0.15 -0.66 -18.59
N THR A 253 0.87 -1.14 -17.58
CA THR A 253 0.92 -2.57 -17.22
C THR A 253 -0.43 -3.05 -16.67
N ILE A 254 -1.08 -2.27 -15.80
CA ILE A 254 -2.42 -2.58 -15.27
C ILE A 254 -3.43 -2.72 -16.41
N LEU A 255 -3.46 -1.75 -17.34
CA LEU A 255 -4.37 -1.78 -18.48
C LEU A 255 -4.15 -3.03 -19.35
N ARG A 256 -2.89 -3.39 -19.61
CA ARG A 256 -2.53 -4.58 -20.40
C ARG A 256 -2.95 -5.88 -19.71
N GLN A 257 -2.71 -6.00 -18.40
CA GLN A 257 -3.05 -7.20 -17.62
C GLN A 257 -4.56 -7.48 -17.61
N HIS A 258 -5.37 -6.42 -17.70
CA HIS A 258 -6.82 -6.49 -17.60
C HIS A 258 -7.55 -6.28 -18.94
N ASN A 259 -6.81 -6.30 -20.05
CA ASN A 259 -7.34 -6.13 -21.41
C ASN A 259 -8.20 -4.86 -21.61
N VAL A 260 -7.82 -3.76 -20.96
CA VAL A 260 -8.49 -2.47 -21.15
C VAL A 260 -8.11 -1.90 -22.52
N SER A 261 -9.06 -1.86 -23.45
CA SER A 261 -8.82 -1.51 -24.86
C SER A 261 -8.79 -0.01 -25.15
N GLY A 262 -9.58 0.78 -24.42
CA GLY A 262 -9.70 2.24 -24.62
C GLY A 262 -8.71 3.03 -23.76
N ARG A 263 -7.55 3.39 -24.31
CA ARG A 263 -6.55 4.19 -23.58
C ARG A 263 -7.04 5.59 -23.25
N GLU A 264 -7.76 6.24 -24.16
CA GLU A 264 -8.36 7.56 -23.92
C GLU A 264 -9.35 7.49 -22.77
N ASN A 265 -10.32 6.56 -22.82
CA ASN A 265 -11.24 6.33 -21.71
C ASN A 265 -10.51 6.06 -20.39
N ALA A 266 -9.50 5.17 -20.38
CA ALA A 266 -8.73 4.88 -19.18
C ALA A 266 -7.99 6.12 -18.65
N PHE A 267 -7.51 6.98 -19.53
CA PHE A 267 -6.90 8.24 -19.16
C PHE A 267 -7.91 9.21 -18.57
N ASP A 268 -9.09 9.36 -19.17
CA ASP A 268 -10.16 10.18 -18.60
C ASP A 268 -10.54 9.74 -17.19
N LYS A 269 -10.62 8.42 -16.95
CA LYS A 269 -10.87 7.89 -15.60
C LYS A 269 -9.71 8.14 -14.64
N LEU A 270 -8.46 8.15 -15.12
CA LEU A 270 -7.30 8.53 -14.31
C LEU A 270 -7.36 10.01 -13.93
N VAL A 271 -7.78 10.89 -14.83
CA VAL A 271 -7.99 12.33 -14.55
C VAL A 271 -9.07 12.52 -13.49
N ASN A 272 -10.18 11.79 -13.60
CA ASN A 272 -11.22 11.80 -12.56
C ASN A 272 -10.67 11.39 -11.18
N LEU A 273 -9.79 10.38 -11.12
CA LEU A 273 -9.14 9.98 -9.88
C LEU A 273 -8.18 11.05 -9.34
N PHE A 274 -7.47 11.78 -10.20
CA PHE A 274 -6.66 12.93 -9.78
C PHE A 274 -7.51 14.04 -9.20
N LEU A 275 -8.65 14.34 -9.81
CA LEU A 275 -9.60 15.31 -9.27
C LEU A 275 -10.09 14.89 -7.88
N CYS A 276 -10.50 13.62 -7.72
CA CYS A 276 -10.90 13.07 -6.43
C CYS A 276 -9.81 13.25 -5.39
N LYS A 277 -8.57 12.94 -5.76
CA LYS A 277 -7.44 12.96 -4.85
C LYS A 277 -7.03 14.39 -4.45
N VAL A 278 -7.03 15.33 -5.39
CA VAL A 278 -6.80 16.76 -5.11
C VAL A 278 -7.89 17.32 -4.19
N THR A 279 -9.15 16.94 -4.44
CA THR A 279 -10.28 17.32 -3.58
C THR A 279 -10.11 16.78 -2.17
N ASP A 280 -9.79 15.48 -2.04
CA ASP A 280 -9.59 14.81 -0.76
C ASP A 280 -8.44 15.41 0.06
N GLU A 281 -7.30 15.68 -0.56
CA GLU A 281 -6.14 16.30 0.10
C GLU A 281 -6.41 17.73 0.58
N LYS A 282 -7.33 18.46 -0.05
CA LYS A 282 -7.72 19.82 0.35
C LYS A 282 -8.78 19.81 1.44
N GLN A 283 -9.78 18.95 1.33
CA GLN A 283 -10.97 18.96 2.18
C GLN A 283 -10.86 18.04 3.40
N ASN A 284 -10.09 16.95 3.31
CA ASN A 284 -9.96 15.93 4.35
C ASN A 284 -8.50 15.72 4.83
N PRO A 285 -7.74 16.78 5.18
CA PRO A 285 -6.30 16.66 5.46
C PRO A 285 -5.96 15.74 6.64
N ASP A 286 -6.88 15.60 7.61
CA ASP A 286 -6.69 14.80 8.83
C ASP A 286 -7.18 13.34 8.68
N GLU A 287 -7.95 13.03 7.64
CA GLU A 287 -8.47 11.69 7.38
C GLU A 287 -8.88 11.52 5.91
N LEU A 288 -7.92 11.14 5.07
CA LEU A 288 -8.11 10.98 3.64
C LEU A 288 -9.17 9.91 3.32
N LYS A 289 -10.10 10.24 2.42
CA LYS A 289 -11.21 9.39 1.98
C LYS A 289 -10.93 8.65 0.68
N PHE A 290 -9.95 9.11 -0.11
CA PHE A 290 -9.49 8.47 -1.35
C PHE A 290 -8.77 7.14 -1.09
N TYR A 291 -8.29 6.91 0.13
CA TYR A 291 -7.49 5.74 0.48
C TYR A 291 -8.34 4.47 0.55
N TRP A 292 -7.84 3.36 -0.02
CA TRP A 292 -8.42 2.04 0.20
C TRP A 292 -7.92 1.46 1.53
N ASN A 293 -8.84 1.20 2.46
CA ASN A 293 -8.48 0.80 3.84
C ASN A 293 -8.21 -0.71 4.00
N GLY A 294 -8.18 -1.46 2.90
CA GLY A 294 -8.10 -2.92 2.91
C GLY A 294 -9.47 -3.57 2.92
N ASN A 295 -9.56 -4.81 2.42
CA ASN A 295 -10.76 -5.65 2.45
C ASN A 295 -11.32 -5.82 3.88
N ALA A 296 -10.47 -5.56 4.86
CA ALA A 296 -10.80 -5.53 6.26
C ALA A 296 -11.82 -4.44 6.63
N TYR A 297 -11.69 -3.23 6.10
CA TYR A 297 -12.42 -2.06 6.57
C TYR A 297 -13.19 -1.38 5.46
N ASP A 298 -13.22 -2.00 4.28
CA ASP A 298 -13.68 -1.42 3.05
C ASP A 298 -14.28 -2.50 2.17
N ASP A 299 -15.14 -2.08 1.25
CA ASP A 299 -15.69 -2.95 0.21
C ASP A 299 -15.84 -2.19 -1.11
N PRO A 300 -16.03 -2.90 -2.23
CA PRO A 300 -16.09 -2.27 -3.54
C PRO A 300 -17.13 -1.17 -3.70
N PHE A 301 -18.27 -1.27 -3.01
CA PHE A 301 -19.35 -0.30 -3.09
C PHE A 301 -19.01 0.94 -2.27
N LEU A 302 -18.59 0.76 -1.02
CA LEU A 302 -18.19 1.87 -0.14
C LEU A 302 -17.03 2.68 -0.72
N PHE A 303 -16.02 2.01 -1.28
CA PHE A 303 -14.89 2.71 -1.89
C PHE A 303 -15.32 3.51 -3.12
N GLN A 304 -16.11 2.91 -4.02
CA GLN A 304 -16.57 3.59 -5.21
C GLN A 304 -17.51 4.76 -4.87
N ASP A 305 -18.35 4.62 -3.84
CA ASP A 305 -19.20 5.70 -3.34
C ASP A 305 -18.38 6.89 -2.81
N ARG A 306 -17.32 6.63 -2.01
CA ARG A 306 -16.39 7.69 -1.57
C ARG A 306 -15.74 8.41 -2.75
N LEU A 307 -15.33 7.68 -3.79
CA LEU A 307 -14.76 8.29 -4.99
C LEU A 307 -15.80 9.13 -5.75
N GLN A 308 -17.05 8.68 -5.85
CA GLN A 308 -18.12 9.44 -6.50
C GLN A 308 -18.42 10.75 -5.76
N LYS A 309 -18.45 10.71 -4.43
CA LYS A 309 -18.60 11.91 -3.61
C LYS A 309 -17.45 12.90 -3.81
N LEU A 310 -16.21 12.44 -3.71
CA LEU A 310 -15.03 13.28 -3.96
C LEU A 310 -15.01 13.87 -5.38
N TYR A 311 -15.46 13.10 -6.37
CA TYR A 311 -15.58 13.57 -7.74
C TYR A 311 -16.64 14.67 -7.87
N GLN A 312 -17.83 14.45 -7.31
CA GLN A 312 -18.91 15.45 -7.30
C GLN A 312 -18.45 16.76 -6.66
N GLU A 313 -17.83 16.67 -5.47
CA GLU A 313 -17.28 17.82 -4.75
C GLU A 313 -16.22 18.56 -5.58
N GLY A 314 -15.30 17.82 -6.21
CA GLY A 314 -14.26 18.39 -7.07
C GLY A 314 -14.78 19.03 -8.36
N MET A 315 -15.75 18.39 -9.03
CA MET A 315 -16.36 18.92 -10.26
C MET A 315 -17.08 20.23 -9.97
N PHE A 316 -17.79 20.31 -8.85
CA PHE A 316 -18.45 21.54 -8.43
C PHE A 316 -17.43 22.62 -8.04
N GLU A 317 -16.45 22.31 -7.17
CA GLU A 317 -15.49 23.28 -6.66
C GLU A 317 -14.58 23.86 -7.74
N PHE A 318 -14.04 23.01 -8.63
CA PHE A 318 -13.00 23.42 -9.58
C PHE A 318 -13.53 23.77 -10.96
N LEU A 319 -14.68 23.21 -11.37
CA LEU A 319 -15.25 23.40 -12.72
C LEU A 319 -16.63 24.05 -12.70
N GLY A 320 -17.28 24.17 -11.54
CA GLY A 320 -18.65 24.70 -11.43
C GLY A 320 -19.69 23.79 -12.06
N GLU A 321 -19.40 22.50 -12.21
CA GLU A 321 -20.31 21.53 -12.82
C GLU A 321 -21.01 20.68 -11.75
N GLU A 322 -22.34 20.62 -11.81
CA GLU A 322 -23.15 19.76 -10.95
C GLU A 322 -23.23 18.34 -11.54
N ILE A 323 -22.74 17.37 -10.78
CA ILE A 323 -22.82 15.94 -11.13
C ILE A 323 -23.92 15.26 -10.32
N THR A 324 -24.70 14.40 -10.97
CA THR A 324 -25.70 13.58 -10.28
C THR A 324 -25.00 12.53 -9.42
N TYR A 325 -25.18 12.63 -8.12
CA TYR A 325 -24.78 11.65 -7.12
C TYR A 325 -25.94 11.51 -6.13
N ILE A 326 -26.30 10.26 -5.80
CA ILE A 326 -27.38 9.94 -4.88
C ILE A 326 -26.74 9.20 -3.71
N ASP A 327 -26.55 9.90 -2.60
CA ASP A 327 -25.99 9.32 -1.39
C ASP A 327 -27.06 8.57 -0.57
N GLU A 328 -26.61 7.71 0.35
CA GLU A 328 -27.49 6.92 1.21
C GLU A 328 -28.38 7.81 2.10
N SER A 329 -27.91 8.98 2.54
CA SER A 329 -28.71 9.92 3.35
C SER A 329 -29.84 10.55 2.56
N GLU A 330 -29.67 10.74 1.24
CA GLU A 330 -30.75 11.12 0.35
C GLU A 330 -31.84 10.06 0.32
N ILE A 331 -31.46 8.77 0.25
CA ILE A 331 -32.42 7.66 0.30
C ILE A 331 -33.13 7.59 1.66
N GLU A 332 -32.40 7.70 2.77
CA GLU A 332 -33.00 7.68 4.12
C GLU A 332 -34.01 8.82 4.31
N ARG A 333 -33.68 10.04 3.85
CA ARG A 333 -34.61 11.19 3.89
C ARG A 333 -35.90 10.96 3.13
N ILE A 334 -35.89 10.16 2.07
CA ILE A 334 -37.12 9.82 1.34
C ILE A 334 -38.09 9.08 2.28
N PHE A 335 -37.59 8.19 3.13
CA PHE A 335 -38.38 7.40 4.07
C PHE A 335 -38.81 8.16 5.34
N GLU A 336 -38.32 9.37 5.57
CA GLU A 336 -38.81 10.24 6.64
C GLU A 336 -40.22 10.79 6.36
N HIS A 337 -40.70 10.74 5.12
CA HIS A 337 -42.04 11.16 4.74
C HIS A 337 -43.12 10.15 5.18
N TYR A 338 -44.20 10.65 5.79
CA TYR A 338 -45.33 9.81 6.21
C TYR A 338 -46.32 9.47 5.08
N ASP A 339 -46.33 10.24 3.99
CA ASP A 339 -47.22 9.98 2.84
C ASP A 339 -46.59 9.03 1.83
N ILE A 340 -47.25 7.89 1.60
CA ILE A 340 -46.78 6.84 0.71
C ILE A 340 -46.69 7.29 -0.76
N ASN A 341 -47.50 8.26 -1.18
CA ASN A 341 -47.44 8.76 -2.55
C ASN A 341 -46.20 9.64 -2.77
N THR A 342 -45.87 10.51 -1.81
CA THR A 342 -44.61 11.27 -1.81
C THR A 342 -43.41 10.34 -1.83
N VAL A 343 -43.33 9.37 -0.90
CA VAL A 343 -42.23 8.37 -0.87
C VAL A 343 -42.08 7.67 -2.23
N LYS A 344 -43.19 7.22 -2.82
CA LYS A 344 -43.18 6.55 -4.13
C LYS A 344 -42.70 7.47 -5.26
N GLN A 345 -43.01 8.76 -5.20
CA GLN A 345 -42.59 9.72 -6.21
C GLN A 345 -41.10 10.00 -6.09
N ASP A 346 -40.61 10.24 -4.87
CA ASP A 346 -39.19 10.53 -4.63
C ASP A 346 -38.29 9.33 -4.98
N ILE A 347 -38.73 8.10 -4.66
CA ILE A 347 -38.03 6.88 -5.09
C ILE A 347 -37.96 6.80 -6.62
N LYS A 348 -39.05 7.10 -7.33
CA LYS A 348 -39.06 7.09 -8.80
C LYS A 348 -38.12 8.15 -9.37
N ASP A 349 -38.07 9.32 -8.75
CA ASP A 349 -37.21 10.41 -9.20
C ASP A 349 -35.73 10.11 -8.91
N ALA A 350 -35.39 9.51 -7.77
CA ALA A 350 -34.06 8.98 -7.50
C ALA A 350 -33.65 7.90 -8.53
N LEU A 351 -34.52 6.91 -8.79
CA LEU A 351 -34.25 5.89 -9.81
C LEU A 351 -34.11 6.47 -11.22
N LYS A 352 -34.87 7.52 -11.56
CA LYS A 352 -34.78 8.21 -12.85
C LYS A 352 -33.44 8.93 -12.98
N ARG A 353 -33.01 9.66 -11.95
CA ARG A 353 -31.69 10.31 -11.90
C ARG A 353 -30.57 9.27 -12.04
N GLN A 354 -30.61 8.20 -11.24
CA GLN A 354 -29.63 7.11 -11.30
C GLN A 354 -29.58 6.42 -12.66
N LYS A 355 -30.70 6.31 -13.37
CA LYS A 355 -30.76 5.60 -14.63
C LYS A 355 -30.29 6.44 -15.82
N PHE A 356 -30.55 7.75 -15.80
CA PHE A 356 -30.42 8.59 -17.00
C PHE A 356 -29.41 9.73 -16.86
N PHE A 357 -29.06 10.16 -15.64
CA PHE A 357 -28.25 11.36 -15.41
C PHE A 357 -26.91 11.08 -14.73
N THR A 358 -26.58 9.81 -14.48
CA THR A 358 -25.26 9.40 -13.98
C THR A 358 -24.39 8.89 -15.12
N ASN A 359 -23.12 9.24 -15.08
CA ASN A 359 -22.11 8.63 -15.94
C ASN A 359 -21.34 7.56 -15.14
N ASN A 360 -20.62 6.69 -15.84
CA ASN A 360 -19.71 5.75 -15.19
C ASN A 360 -18.31 6.37 -15.11
N ASP A 361 -18.13 7.25 -14.12
CA ASP A 361 -16.94 8.10 -13.96
C ASP A 361 -15.67 7.33 -13.55
N PHE A 362 -15.82 6.04 -13.24
CA PHE A 362 -14.73 5.14 -12.86
C PHE A 362 -14.75 3.79 -13.60
N ALA A 363 -15.47 3.70 -14.73
CA ALA A 363 -15.43 2.54 -15.60
C ALA A 363 -14.24 2.57 -16.56
N PHE A 364 -13.24 1.75 -16.27
CA PHE A 364 -12.15 1.41 -17.19
C PHE A 364 -12.58 0.42 -18.26
N ILE A 365 -13.58 -0.43 -17.97
CA ILE A 365 -14.19 -1.37 -18.92
C ILE A 365 -15.71 -1.13 -19.01
N ASP A 366 -16.35 -1.67 -20.05
CA ASP A 366 -17.80 -1.58 -20.21
C ASP A 366 -18.55 -2.43 -19.17
N VAL A 367 -19.21 -1.79 -18.21
CA VAL A 367 -19.91 -2.43 -17.09
C VAL A 367 -21.41 -2.46 -17.37
N HIS A 368 -21.95 -3.67 -17.58
CA HIS A 368 -23.38 -3.89 -17.78
C HIS A 368 -23.97 -5.01 -16.91
N ASN A 369 -23.19 -5.56 -15.97
CA ASN A 369 -23.64 -6.53 -14.98
C ASN A 369 -22.69 -6.58 -13.76
N ALA A 370 -23.08 -7.32 -12.73
CA ALA A 370 -22.31 -7.44 -11.48
C ALA A 370 -20.92 -8.07 -11.68
N LYS A 371 -20.77 -9.04 -12.59
CA LYS A 371 -19.46 -9.66 -12.87
C LYS A 371 -18.48 -8.62 -13.42
N LEU A 372 -18.93 -7.81 -14.37
CA LEU A 372 -18.12 -6.75 -14.97
C LEU A 372 -17.86 -5.61 -13.99
N PHE A 373 -18.78 -5.34 -13.05
CA PHE A 373 -18.52 -4.41 -11.96
C PHE A 373 -17.30 -4.82 -11.14
N TYR A 374 -17.23 -6.07 -10.67
CA TYR A 374 -16.07 -6.54 -9.91
C TYR A 374 -14.79 -6.58 -10.75
N GLN A 375 -14.87 -6.94 -12.03
CA GLN A 375 -13.71 -6.86 -12.93
C GLN A 375 -13.22 -5.43 -13.12
N ASN A 376 -14.13 -4.46 -13.29
CA ASN A 376 -13.78 -3.05 -13.35
C ASN A 376 -13.17 -2.56 -12.03
N PHE A 377 -13.75 -2.98 -10.91
CA PHE A 377 -13.27 -2.62 -9.58
C PHE A 377 -11.83 -3.09 -9.34
N GLU A 378 -11.44 -4.29 -9.80
CA GLU A 378 -10.04 -4.74 -9.72
C GLU A 378 -9.08 -3.81 -10.47
N VAL A 379 -9.51 -3.22 -11.59
CA VAL A 379 -8.72 -2.23 -12.34
C VAL A 379 -8.67 -0.89 -11.59
N LEU A 380 -9.85 -0.38 -11.20
CA LEU A 380 -10.01 0.86 -10.44
C LEU A 380 -9.16 0.86 -9.17
N LEU A 381 -9.25 -0.20 -8.36
CA LEU A 381 -8.51 -0.34 -7.10
C LEU A 381 -7.00 -0.35 -7.32
N LYS A 382 -6.50 -1.05 -8.36
CA LYS A 382 -5.07 -1.04 -8.69
C LYS A 382 -4.58 0.36 -9.06
N ILE A 383 -5.36 1.10 -9.86
CA ILE A 383 -5.00 2.45 -10.30
C ILE A 383 -5.12 3.46 -9.15
N ALA A 384 -6.14 3.34 -8.30
CA ALA A 384 -6.26 4.17 -7.10
C ALA A 384 -5.07 3.90 -6.15
N ARG A 385 -4.73 2.64 -5.89
CA ARG A 385 -3.55 2.25 -5.07
C ARG A 385 -2.24 2.76 -5.64
N MET A 386 -2.10 2.79 -6.96
CA MET A 386 -0.90 3.33 -7.61
C MET A 386 -0.64 4.78 -7.19
N ILE A 387 -1.68 5.58 -6.94
CA ILE A 387 -1.57 7.02 -6.64
C ILE A 387 -1.94 7.39 -5.20
N GLN A 388 -2.60 6.53 -4.42
CA GLN A 388 -3.16 6.91 -3.10
C GLN A 388 -2.11 7.42 -2.09
N ASP A 389 -0.88 6.89 -2.13
CA ASP A 389 0.21 7.24 -1.19
C ASP A 389 0.95 8.53 -1.55
N ILE A 390 0.60 9.16 -2.67
CA ILE A 390 1.33 10.25 -3.27
C ILE A 390 0.64 11.59 -2.95
N SER A 391 1.38 12.66 -2.68
CA SER A 391 0.81 14.00 -2.57
C SER A 391 0.61 14.62 -3.96
N LEU A 392 -0.60 15.07 -4.27
CA LEU A 392 -0.93 15.88 -5.45
C LEU A 392 -1.15 17.35 -5.13
N THR A 393 -1.05 17.76 -3.87
CA THR A 393 -1.19 19.15 -3.42
C THR A 393 0.05 19.62 -2.63
N GLY A 394 1.23 19.11 -3.01
CA GLY A 394 2.54 19.53 -2.52
C GLY A 394 3.32 20.40 -3.52
N SER A 395 4.39 21.05 -3.07
CA SER A 395 5.09 22.15 -3.76
C SER A 395 5.54 21.96 -5.23
N ASP A 396 5.64 20.73 -5.74
CA ASP A 396 6.04 20.41 -7.14
C ASP A 396 4.86 19.97 -8.04
N GLU A 397 3.64 20.25 -7.60
CA GLU A 397 2.31 20.00 -8.20
C GLU A 397 2.20 20.14 -9.73
N ASN A 398 2.46 21.34 -10.25
CA ASN A 398 2.11 21.70 -11.64
C ASN A 398 3.00 20.97 -12.65
N GLN A 399 4.25 20.68 -12.26
CA GLN A 399 5.17 19.95 -13.10
C GLN A 399 4.83 18.46 -13.13
N PHE A 400 4.48 17.86 -11.98
CA PHE A 400 4.06 16.46 -11.95
C PHE A 400 2.86 16.19 -12.86
N LEU A 401 1.80 16.97 -12.68
CA LEU A 401 0.59 16.83 -13.47
C LEU A 401 0.90 17.14 -14.94
N GLY A 402 1.61 18.24 -15.23
CA GLY A 402 2.04 18.59 -16.58
C GLY A 402 2.81 17.47 -17.28
N ASP A 403 3.86 16.94 -16.65
CA ASP A 403 4.71 15.86 -17.19
C ASP A 403 3.92 14.55 -17.39
N MET A 404 2.99 14.25 -16.48
CA MET A 404 2.06 13.14 -16.62
C MET A 404 1.15 13.34 -17.84
N PHE A 405 0.46 14.49 -17.94
CA PHE A 405 -0.42 14.83 -19.05
C PHE A 405 0.33 14.78 -20.39
N GLU A 406 1.54 15.36 -20.45
CA GLU A 406 2.41 15.30 -21.63
C GLU A 406 2.80 13.87 -21.99
N GLY A 407 3.21 13.04 -21.01
CA GLY A 407 3.55 11.64 -21.22
C GLY A 407 2.40 10.82 -21.81
N PHE A 408 1.16 11.15 -21.44
CA PHE A 408 -0.04 10.55 -22.02
C PHE A 408 -0.33 11.08 -23.44
N LEU A 409 -0.25 12.40 -23.65
CA LEU A 409 -0.48 13.02 -24.95
C LEU A 409 0.55 12.56 -26.00
N ASP A 410 1.84 12.51 -25.65
CA ASP A 410 2.92 12.11 -26.56
C ASP A 410 2.81 10.67 -27.05
N GLN A 411 2.27 9.76 -26.22
CA GLN A 411 2.04 8.37 -26.62
C GLN A 411 0.66 8.13 -27.26
N GLY A 412 -0.35 8.93 -26.92
CA GLY A 412 -1.65 8.93 -27.58
C GLY A 412 -1.56 9.43 -29.03
N VAL A 413 -0.89 10.59 -29.23
CA VAL A 413 -0.71 11.23 -30.55
C VAL A 413 0.18 10.39 -31.48
N LYS A 414 1.22 9.71 -30.96
CA LYS A 414 2.07 8.83 -31.79
C LYS A 414 1.36 7.56 -32.26
N GLN A 415 0.28 7.11 -31.61
CA GLN A 415 -0.48 5.94 -32.04
C GLN A 415 -1.65 6.27 -32.97
N SER A 416 -2.25 7.46 -32.86
CA SER A 416 -3.34 7.91 -33.73
C SER A 416 -2.86 8.47 -35.09
N GLY A 417 -1.60 8.87 -35.23
CA GLY A 417 -1.01 9.36 -36.49
C GLY A 417 -0.59 8.29 -37.52
N GLY A 418 -0.70 6.99 -37.18
CA GLY A 418 -0.19 5.87 -38.00
C GLY A 418 -1.12 5.33 -39.08
N SER A 419 -2.37 5.81 -39.17
CA SER A 419 -3.29 5.39 -40.24
C SER A 419 -3.05 6.23 -41.50
N SER A 420 -2.24 5.68 -42.41
CA SER A 420 -2.03 6.21 -43.75
C SER A 420 -3.35 6.39 -44.50
N LEU A 421 -3.71 7.65 -44.75
CA LEU A 421 -4.70 8.03 -45.76
C LEU A 421 -4.29 7.44 -47.13
N PRO A 422 -5.17 6.74 -47.86
CA PRO A 422 -4.87 6.32 -49.22
C PRO A 422 -4.79 7.58 -50.08
N ARG A 423 -3.63 7.80 -50.73
CA ARG A 423 -3.51 8.81 -51.78
C ARG A 423 -4.47 8.46 -52.91
N CYS A 424 -5.54 9.23 -53.06
CA CYS A 424 -6.27 9.30 -54.33
C CYS A 424 -5.29 9.73 -55.42
N ARG A 425 -5.07 8.86 -56.42
CA ARG A 425 -4.47 9.25 -57.70
C ARG A 425 -5.62 9.60 -58.64
N SER A 426 -5.59 10.83 -59.13
CA SER A 426 -6.28 11.30 -60.34
C SER A 426 -5.68 10.67 -61.58
#